data_AF-A0A1B3E0T9-F1
#
_entry.id   AF-A0A1B3E0T9-F1
#
_cell.length_a   1.000
_cell.length_b   1.000
_cell.length_c   1.000
_cell.angle_alpha   90.00
_cell.angle_beta   90.00
_cell.angle_gamma   90.00
#
_symmetry.space_group_name_H-M   'P 1'
#
loop_
_entity.id
_entity.type
_entity.pdbx_description
1 polymer ?
#
loop_
_entity_poly.entity_id
_entity_poly.type
_entity_poly.pdbx_seq_one_letter_code
_entity_poly.pdbx_strand_id
1 'polypeptide(L)'
;MLVIDTASGIDESVVSFACAAQEVLVVVCDEPTSVANAFALIKLLHFKHGLCRFHILANMTRTPEEGPYLYKKMLKMTERSLDVALHYLGAVPFDDQLQAAIRRQRAVIEEFPRSRCALAFKTIANRVNGWPLPATPKGSLEFFLERLL
;
A
#
# COMPACT_ATOMS: atom_id res chain seq x y z
N MET A 1 4.97 -12.99 -9.11
CA MET A 1 4.64 -11.77 -8.34
C MET A 1 5.89 -11.36 -7.59
N LEU A 2 6.34 -10.12 -7.77
CA LEU A 2 7.43 -9.52 -6.99
C LEU A 2 6.81 -8.56 -5.99
N VAL A 3 7.13 -8.71 -4.71
CA VAL A 3 6.74 -7.76 -3.66
C VAL A 3 7.98 -6.94 -3.31
N ILE A 4 7.86 -5.63 -3.37
CA ILE A 4 8.93 -4.69 -3.04
C ILE A 4 8.50 -3.98 -1.76
N ASP A 5 9.23 -4.23 -0.67
CA ASP A 5 9.06 -3.49 0.58
C ASP A 5 9.96 -2.25 0.53
N THR A 6 9.36 -1.07 0.71
CA THR A 6 10.08 0.20 0.64
C THR A 6 10.34 0.75 2.03
N ALA A 7 11.39 1.53 2.18
CA ALA A 7 11.56 2.35 3.38
C ALA A 7 10.36 3.29 3.60
N SER A 8 10.21 3.81 4.81
CA SER A 8 9.20 4.83 5.11
C SER A 8 9.59 6.18 4.54
N GLY A 9 8.61 7.00 4.15
CA GLY A 9 8.83 8.39 3.76
C GLY A 9 8.76 8.58 2.25
N ILE A 10 9.48 9.60 1.76
CA ILE A 10 9.40 10.07 0.37
C ILE A 10 10.78 10.18 -0.28
N ASP A 11 11.75 9.42 0.22
CA ASP A 11 13.11 9.39 -0.31
C ASP A 11 13.14 8.86 -1.76
N GLU A 12 14.20 9.21 -2.50
CA GLU A 12 14.33 8.89 -3.92
C GLU A 12 14.26 7.39 -4.21
N SER A 13 14.76 6.55 -3.30
CA SER A 13 14.67 5.09 -3.42
C SER A 13 13.22 4.58 -3.35
N VAL A 14 12.41 5.11 -2.43
CA VAL A 14 10.98 4.77 -2.28
C VAL A 14 10.23 5.14 -3.55
N VAL A 15 10.48 6.35 -4.05
CA VAL A 15 9.86 6.86 -5.27
C VAL A 15 10.26 6.02 -6.49
N SER A 16 11.55 5.69 -6.63
CA SER A 16 12.05 4.90 -7.76
C SER A 16 11.42 3.51 -7.81
N PHE A 17 11.31 2.82 -6.66
CA PHE A 17 10.64 1.53 -6.60
C PHE A 17 9.14 1.62 -6.86
N ALA A 18 8.46 2.64 -6.33
CA ALA A 18 7.04 2.85 -6.59
C ALA A 18 6.75 3.10 -8.09
N CYS A 19 7.61 3.86 -8.78
CA CYS A 19 7.48 4.12 -10.21
C CYS A 19 7.81 2.90 -11.09
N ALA A 20 8.68 2.00 -10.61
CA ALA A 20 9.01 0.76 -11.31
C ALA A 20 7.95 -0.35 -11.13
N ALA A 21 7.10 -0.23 -10.10
CA ALA A 21 6.08 -1.23 -9.78
C ALA A 21 4.83 -1.08 -10.66
N GLN A 22 4.19 -2.20 -10.98
CA GLN A 22 2.92 -2.21 -11.73
C GLN A 22 1.73 -1.74 -10.88
N GLU A 23 1.78 -2.01 -9.57
CA GLU A 23 0.75 -1.69 -8.60
C GLU A 23 1.42 -1.09 -7.36
N VAL A 24 0.90 0.03 -6.87
CA VAL A 24 1.39 0.70 -5.66
C VAL A 24 0.38 0.53 -4.53
N LEU A 25 0.81 -0.12 -3.46
CA LEU A 25 0.01 -0.33 -2.25
C LEU A 25 0.49 0.61 -1.14
N VAL A 26 -0.37 1.53 -0.72
CA VAL A 26 -0.10 2.46 0.38
C VAL A 26 -0.75 1.94 1.66
N VAL A 27 0.06 1.65 2.67
CA VAL A 27 -0.40 1.20 3.99
C VAL A 27 -0.63 2.41 4.88
N VAL A 28 -1.82 2.51 5.49
CA VAL A 28 -2.23 3.67 6.29
C VAL A 28 -2.85 3.21 7.61
N CYS A 29 -2.51 3.87 8.70
CA CYS A 29 -3.17 3.73 10.01
C CYS A 29 -4.04 4.96 10.28
N ASP A 30 -5.05 4.87 11.14
CA ASP A 30 -5.88 6.04 11.53
C ASP A 30 -5.18 6.94 12.55
N GLU A 31 -3.99 7.40 12.17
CA GLU A 31 -3.20 8.38 12.90
C GLU A 31 -2.96 9.59 11.99
N PRO A 32 -3.06 10.84 12.50
CA PRO A 32 -2.92 12.04 11.68
C PRO A 32 -1.62 12.08 10.86
N THR A 33 -0.51 11.63 11.44
CA THR A 33 0.81 11.56 10.78
C THR A 33 0.84 10.52 9.66
N SER A 34 0.27 9.33 9.87
CA SER A 34 0.18 8.29 8.85
C SER A 34 -0.64 8.74 7.64
N VAL A 35 -1.80 9.38 7.89
CA VAL A 35 -2.66 9.94 6.84
C VAL A 35 -1.94 11.06 6.07
N ALA A 36 -1.27 11.98 6.77
CA ALA A 36 -0.54 13.07 6.14
C ALA A 36 0.61 12.56 5.25
N ASN A 37 1.39 11.59 5.73
CA ASN A 37 2.50 11.00 5.00
C ASN A 37 2.03 10.22 3.77
N ALA A 38 0.96 9.42 3.91
CA ALA A 38 0.36 8.70 2.79
C ALA A 38 -0.13 9.67 1.70
N PHE A 39 -0.82 10.76 2.09
CA PHE A 39 -1.26 11.79 1.16
C PHE A 39 -0.08 12.48 0.47
N ALA A 40 0.97 12.83 1.23
CA ALA A 40 2.17 13.47 0.68
C ALA A 40 2.88 12.57 -0.35
N LEU A 41 3.00 11.26 -0.08
CA LEU A 41 3.57 10.29 -1.00
C LEU A 41 2.73 10.18 -2.27
N ILE A 42 1.41 10.01 -2.17
CA ILE A 42 0.50 9.94 -3.32
C ILE A 42 0.60 11.22 -4.16
N LYS A 43 0.59 12.38 -3.49
CA LYS A 43 0.75 13.69 -4.13
C LYS A 43 2.08 13.79 -4.89
N LEU A 44 3.17 13.35 -4.29
CA LEU A 44 4.51 13.37 -4.90
C LEU A 44 4.56 12.47 -6.14
N LEU A 45 4.12 11.22 -6.00
CA LEU A 45 4.12 10.23 -7.09
C LEU A 45 3.22 10.68 -8.25
N HIS A 46 2.09 11.30 -7.95
CA HIS A 46 1.21 11.86 -8.97
C HIS A 46 1.86 13.05 -9.69
N PHE A 47 2.26 14.10 -8.97
CA PHE A 47 2.74 15.32 -9.61
C PHE A 47 4.10 15.17 -10.29
N LYS A 48 5.01 14.37 -9.74
CA LYS A 48 6.36 14.22 -10.31
C LYS A 48 6.50 13.07 -11.29
N HIS A 49 5.66 12.04 -11.17
CA HIS A 49 5.83 10.80 -11.93
C HIS A 49 4.55 10.34 -12.67
N GLY A 50 3.45 11.09 -12.58
CA GLY A 50 2.23 10.82 -13.34
C GLY A 50 1.48 9.56 -12.90
N LEU A 51 1.75 9.03 -11.71
CA LEU A 51 1.00 7.89 -11.18
C LEU A 51 -0.42 8.33 -10.82
N CYS A 52 -1.42 7.60 -11.33
CA CYS A 52 -2.83 7.92 -11.12
C CYS A 52 -3.64 6.82 -10.43
N ARG A 53 -3.03 5.69 -10.07
CA ARG A 53 -3.72 4.53 -9.48
C ARG A 53 -2.96 4.06 -8.24
N PHE A 54 -3.66 3.98 -7.11
CA PHE A 54 -3.09 3.54 -5.85
C PHE A 54 -4.07 2.63 -5.11
N HIS A 55 -3.56 1.59 -4.48
CA HIS A 55 -4.32 0.77 -3.54
C HIS A 55 -4.08 1.24 -2.12
N ILE A 56 -5.12 1.25 -1.31
CA ILE A 56 -5.06 1.63 0.10
C ILE A 56 -5.32 0.39 0.96
N LEU A 57 -4.38 0.09 1.86
CA LEU A 57 -4.55 -0.91 2.90
C LEU A 57 -4.59 -0.22 4.27
N ALA A 58 -5.72 -0.34 4.95
CA ALA A 58 -5.81 0.10 6.34
C ALA A 58 -5.07 -0.89 7.24
N ASN A 59 -4.29 -0.40 8.19
CA ASN A 59 -3.56 -1.24 9.15
C ASN A 59 -3.89 -0.86 10.59
N MET A 60 -3.69 -1.81 11.49
CA MET A 60 -3.96 -1.69 12.93
C MET A 60 -5.39 -1.28 13.29
N THR A 61 -6.40 -1.71 12.50
CA THR A 61 -7.80 -1.38 12.79
C THR A 61 -8.34 -2.16 14.00
N ARG A 62 -9.07 -1.50 14.89
CA ARG A 62 -9.69 -2.10 16.08
C ARG A 62 -11.09 -2.63 15.77
N THR A 63 -11.85 -1.90 14.94
CA THR A 63 -13.19 -2.30 14.51
C THR A 63 -13.27 -2.52 12.99
N PRO A 64 -14.27 -3.26 12.48
CA PRO A 64 -14.48 -3.46 11.05
C PRO A 64 -14.74 -2.17 10.25
N GLU A 65 -15.28 -1.13 10.91
CA GLU A 65 -15.70 0.13 10.27
C GLU A 65 -14.53 1.10 10.06
N GLU A 66 -13.45 0.98 10.84
CA GLU A 66 -12.30 1.88 10.80
C GLU A 66 -11.58 1.85 9.45
N GLY A 67 -11.43 0.67 8.83
CA GLY A 67 -10.78 0.53 7.52
C GLY A 67 -11.51 1.32 6.41
N PRO A 68 -12.81 1.07 6.19
CA PRO A 68 -13.64 1.86 5.27
C PRO A 68 -13.68 3.36 5.61
N TYR A 69 -13.68 3.72 6.90
CA TYR A 69 -13.66 5.12 7.32
C TYR A 69 -12.35 5.82 6.94
N LEU A 70 -11.21 5.20 7.24
CA LEU A 70 -9.88 5.70 6.88
C LEU A 70 -9.72 5.84 5.36
N TYR A 71 -10.20 4.86 4.60
CA TYR A 71 -10.21 4.94 3.13
C TYR A 71 -11.03 6.14 2.63
N LYS A 72 -12.24 6.36 3.16
CA LYS A 72 -13.07 7.52 2.79
C LYS A 72 -12.39 8.86 3.12
N LYS A 73 -11.67 8.91 4.24
CA LYS A 73 -10.87 10.08 4.64
C LYS A 73 -9.76 10.37 3.62
N MET A 74 -9.02 9.34 3.20
CA MET A 74 -8.00 9.45 2.15
C MET A 74 -8.60 9.91 0.82
N LEU A 75 -9.70 9.26 0.40
CA LEU A 75 -10.39 9.59 -0.85
C LEU A 75 -10.82 11.07 -0.89
N LYS A 76 -11.43 11.57 0.19
CA LYS A 76 -11.85 12.98 0.29
C LYS A 76 -10.67 13.96 0.23
N MET A 77 -9.49 13.57 0.73
CA MET A 77 -8.28 14.41 0.66
C MET A 77 -7.73 14.45 -0.76
N THR A 78 -7.70 13.30 -1.45
CA THR A 78 -7.20 13.22 -2.82
C THR A 78 -8.14 13.85 -3.83
N GLU A 79 -9.45 13.63 -3.75
CA GLU A 79 -10.46 14.20 -4.68
C GLU A 79 -10.43 15.73 -4.74
N ARG A 80 -10.04 16.38 -3.64
CA ARG A 80 -9.95 17.84 -3.58
C ARG A 80 -8.74 18.42 -4.30
N SER A 81 -7.70 17.62 -4.51
CA SER A 81 -6.36 18.12 -4.86
C SER A 81 -5.66 17.36 -5.99
N LEU A 82 -6.12 16.16 -6.33
CA LEU A 82 -5.43 15.21 -7.20
C LEU A 82 -6.44 14.46 -8.09
N ASP A 83 -6.11 14.27 -9.36
CA ASP A 83 -6.85 13.40 -10.27
C ASP A 83 -6.27 11.98 -10.21
N VAL A 84 -6.59 11.27 -9.13
CA VAL A 84 -6.10 9.91 -8.86
C VAL A 84 -7.24 8.97 -8.49
N ALA A 85 -7.16 7.73 -8.96
CA ALA A 85 -8.02 6.63 -8.56
C ALA A 85 -7.41 5.92 -7.34
N LEU A 86 -8.09 6.03 -6.20
CA LEU A 86 -7.79 5.20 -5.04
C LEU A 86 -8.68 3.96 -5.04
N HIS A 87 -8.10 2.80 -4.72
CA HIS A 87 -8.83 1.54 -4.58
C HIS A 87 -8.64 0.99 -3.17
N TYR A 88 -9.75 0.62 -2.51
CA TYR A 88 -9.67 0.03 -1.18
C TYR A 88 -9.34 -1.47 -1.27
N LEU A 89 -8.17 -1.88 -0.77
CA LEU A 89 -7.77 -3.29 -0.77
C LEU A 89 -8.33 -4.05 0.43
N GLY A 90 -8.42 -3.42 1.59
CA GLY A 90 -8.91 -4.05 2.82
C GLY A 90 -8.33 -3.43 4.10
N ALA A 91 -8.43 -4.19 5.19
CA ALA A 91 -7.87 -3.82 6.48
C ALA A 91 -7.17 -5.00 7.14
N VAL A 92 -6.03 -4.73 7.79
CA VAL A 92 -5.39 -5.63 8.74
C VAL A 92 -5.71 -5.13 10.16
N PRO A 93 -6.38 -5.95 10.98
CA PRO A 93 -6.74 -5.53 12.33
C PRO A 93 -5.53 -5.51 13.27
N PHE A 94 -5.62 -4.70 14.31
CA PHE A 94 -4.74 -4.82 15.47
C PHE A 94 -4.89 -6.21 16.10
N ASP A 95 -3.77 -6.87 16.39
CA ASP A 95 -3.73 -8.24 16.87
C ASP A 95 -2.53 -8.47 17.79
N ASP A 96 -2.76 -8.84 19.04
CA ASP A 96 -1.69 -9.14 20.00
C ASP A 96 -0.84 -10.35 19.57
N GLN A 97 -1.40 -11.26 18.76
CA GLN A 97 -0.65 -12.38 18.21
C GLN A 97 0.38 -11.93 17.17
N LEU A 98 0.12 -10.84 16.45
CA LEU A 98 1.13 -10.23 15.58
C LEU A 98 2.32 -9.72 16.39
N GLN A 99 2.05 -9.02 17.51
CA GLN A 99 3.09 -8.54 18.41
C GLN A 99 3.90 -9.68 19.03
N ALA A 100 3.23 -10.78 19.40
CA ALA A 100 3.90 -11.98 19.88
C ALA A 100 4.78 -12.64 18.80
N ALA A 101 4.33 -12.71 17.56
CA ALA A 101 5.09 -13.27 16.44
C ALA A 101 6.34 -12.43 16.10
N ILE A 102 6.21 -11.10 16.11
CA ILE A 102 7.33 -10.16 15.92
C ILE A 102 8.41 -10.40 16.99
N ARG A 103 8.03 -10.52 18.26
CA ARG A 103 8.99 -10.81 19.35
C ARG A 103 9.70 -12.16 19.19
N ARG A 104 9.06 -13.12 18.51
CA ARG A 104 9.62 -14.44 18.20
C ARG A 104 10.41 -14.46 16.88
N GLN A 105 10.48 -13.33 16.17
CA GLN A 105 11.07 -13.23 14.83
C GLN A 105 10.49 -14.26 13.84
N ARG A 106 9.17 -14.49 13.94
CA ARG A 106 8.41 -15.38 13.06
C ARG A 106 7.32 -14.60 12.35
N ALA A 107 7.01 -14.98 11.12
CA ALA A 107 5.87 -14.43 10.42
C ALA A 107 4.57 -14.85 11.14
N VAL A 108 3.63 -13.93 11.33
CA VAL A 108 2.38 -14.23 12.05
C VAL A 108 1.55 -15.31 11.37
N ILE A 109 1.64 -15.43 10.04
CA ILE A 109 0.93 -16.46 9.27
C ILE A 109 1.47 -17.86 9.58
N GLU A 110 2.76 -17.97 9.92
CA GLU A 110 3.40 -19.24 10.30
C GLU A 110 3.14 -19.57 11.77
N GLU A 111 3.34 -18.58 12.64
CA GLU A 111 3.26 -18.77 14.10
C GLU A 111 1.81 -18.88 14.60
N PHE A 112 0.92 -18.03 14.07
CA PHE A 112 -0.49 -17.94 14.47
C PHE A 112 -1.41 -17.94 13.24
N PRO A 113 -1.50 -19.04 12.48
CA PRO A 113 -2.19 -19.11 11.18
C PRO A 113 -3.71 -18.83 11.22
N ARG A 114 -4.30 -18.83 12.42
CA ARG A 114 -5.73 -18.57 12.70
C ARG A 114 -5.98 -17.21 13.36
N SER A 115 -4.94 -16.38 13.55
CA SER A 115 -5.07 -15.04 14.11
C SER A 115 -5.91 -14.13 13.20
N ARG A 116 -6.45 -13.06 13.76
CA ARG A 116 -7.30 -12.12 12.98
C ARG A 116 -6.48 -11.48 11.87
N CYS A 117 -5.24 -11.08 12.16
CA CYS A 117 -4.35 -10.52 11.15
C CYS A 117 -3.89 -11.55 10.10
N ALA A 118 -3.63 -12.81 10.48
CA ALA A 118 -3.27 -13.85 9.51
C ALA A 118 -4.41 -14.16 8.53
N LEU A 119 -5.65 -14.20 9.02
CA LEU A 119 -6.84 -14.35 8.17
C LEU A 119 -7.06 -13.13 7.26
N ALA A 120 -6.79 -11.92 7.76
CA ALA A 120 -6.83 -10.70 6.95
C ALA A 120 -5.78 -10.73 5.83
N PHE A 121 -4.53 -11.10 6.13
CA PHE A 121 -3.48 -11.25 5.11
C PHE A 121 -3.85 -12.27 4.03
N LYS A 122 -4.41 -13.43 4.40
CA LYS A 122 -4.91 -14.42 3.42
C LYS A 122 -5.99 -13.84 2.52
N THR A 123 -6.92 -13.08 3.09
CA THR A 123 -8.00 -12.41 2.33
C THR A 123 -7.44 -11.38 1.36
N ILE A 124 -6.47 -10.57 1.80
CA ILE A 124 -5.79 -9.57 0.98
C ILE A 124 -5.00 -10.25 -0.15
N ALA A 125 -4.24 -11.29 0.14
CA ALA A 125 -3.48 -12.05 -0.85
C ALA A 125 -4.39 -12.64 -1.95
N ASN A 126 -5.56 -13.17 -1.58
CA ASN A 126 -6.53 -13.67 -2.56
C ASN A 126 -7.07 -12.55 -3.47
N ARG A 127 -7.29 -11.34 -2.93
CA ARG A 127 -7.71 -10.18 -3.75
C ARG A 127 -6.60 -9.74 -4.71
N VAL A 128 -5.35 -9.68 -4.22
CA VAL A 128 -4.17 -9.33 -5.04
C VAL A 128 -3.96 -10.33 -6.18
N ASN A 129 -4.10 -11.64 -5.89
CA ASN A 129 -3.99 -12.68 -6.92
C ASN A 129 -5.08 -12.59 -8.00
N GLY A 130 -6.21 -11.95 -7.68
CA GLY A 130 -7.30 -11.69 -8.63
C GLY A 130 -7.14 -10.43 -9.45
N TRP A 131 -6.07 -9.64 -9.25
CA TRP A 131 -5.83 -8.44 -10.06
C TRP A 131 -5.53 -8.81 -11.51
N PRO A 132 -6.08 -8.07 -12.49
CA PRO A 132 -5.79 -8.32 -13.89
C PRO A 132 -4.30 -8.05 -14.14
N LEU A 133 -3.60 -9.02 -14.72
CA LEU A 133 -2.25 -8.80 -15.19
C LEU A 133 -2.30 -7.76 -16.33
N PRO A 134 -1.48 -6.70 -16.30
CA PRO A 134 -1.43 -5.75 -17.40
C PRO A 134 -1.09 -6.48 -18.70
N ALA A 135 -1.95 -6.32 -19.73
CA ALA A 135 -1.71 -6.90 -21.05
C ALA A 135 -0.45 -6.34 -21.73
N THR A 136 0.00 -5.16 -21.29
CA THR A 136 1.24 -4.51 -21.71
C THR A 136 2.06 -4.11 -20.48
N PRO A 137 3.38 -4.34 -20.48
CA PRO A 137 4.26 -3.84 -19.44
C PRO A 137 4.23 -2.30 -19.45
N LYS A 138 3.52 -1.68 -18.49
CA LYS A 138 3.74 -0.28 -18.15
C LYS A 138 4.99 -0.19 -17.29
N GLY A 139 6.12 -0.27 -17.96
CA GLY A 139 7.44 0.03 -17.43
C GLY A 139 8.22 0.49 -18.62
N SER A 140 8.21 1.79 -18.91
CA SER A 140 9.01 2.28 -20.03
C SER A 140 10.46 2.04 -19.65
N LEU A 141 11.09 1.08 -20.32
CA LEU A 141 12.55 1.01 -20.40
C LEU A 141 13.11 2.32 -21.00
N GLU A 142 12.27 3.11 -21.68
CA GLU A 142 12.59 4.45 -22.19
C GLU A 142 13.16 5.38 -21.10
N PHE A 143 12.60 5.42 -19.89
CA PHE A 143 13.15 6.21 -18.78
C PHE A 143 14.50 5.70 -18.24
N PHE A 144 14.79 4.40 -18.38
CA PHE A 144 16.05 3.82 -17.92
C PHE A 144 17.18 4.01 -18.96
N LEU A 145 16.83 4.08 -20.24
CA LEU A 145 17.78 4.27 -21.35
C LEU A 145 18.20 5.73 -21.54
N GLU A 146 17.37 6.71 -21.19
CA GLU A 146 17.73 8.14 -21.27
C GLU A 146 18.82 8.57 -20.28
N ARG A 147 19.13 7.76 -19.24
CA ARG A 147 20.22 8.04 -18.28
C ARG A 147 21.55 7.35 -18.62
N LEU A 148 21.63 6.64 -19.75
CA LEU A 148 22.83 5.92 -20.21
C LEU A 148 23.45 6.52 -21.48
N LEU A 149 22.92 7.63 -21.98
CA LEU A 149 23.52 8.48 -23.02
C LEU A 149 23.98 9.80 -22.40
#